data_AF-A0A0N1G1I7-F1
#
_entry.id   AF-A0A0N1G1I7-F1
#
_cell.length_a   1.000
_cell.length_b   1.000
_cell.length_c   1.000
_cell.angle_alpha   90.00
_cell.angle_beta   90.00
_cell.angle_gamma   90.00
#
_symmetry.space_group_name_H-M   'P 1'
#
loop_
_entity.id
_entity.type
_entity.pdbx_description
1 polymer ?
#
loop_
_entity_poly.entity_id
_entity_poly.type
_entity_poly.pdbx_seq_one_letter_code
_entity_poly.pdbx_strand_id
1 'polypeptide(L)' 'MPDYAAQYRQAMADGAHDFARTVVTAATQAAKAGLITPEEVAELVAEVKADPPQ' A
#
# COMPACT_ATOMS: atom_id res chain seq x y z
N MET A 1 8.96 -9.27 -6.20
CA MET A 1 7.58 -8.96 -5.78
C MET A 1 7.35 -7.47 -6.02
N PRO A 2 6.13 -7.02 -6.34
CA PRO A 2 5.82 -5.59 -6.41
C PRO A 2 5.97 -4.96 -5.02
N ASP A 3 6.70 -3.84 -4.92
CA ASP A 3 6.81 -3.07 -3.68
C ASP A 3 5.58 -2.16 -3.55
N TYR A 4 4.59 -2.60 -2.77
CA TYR A 4 3.35 -1.85 -2.55
C TYR A 4 3.59 -0.60 -1.70
N ALA A 5 4.58 -0.59 -0.80
CA ALA A 5 4.91 0.58 0.03
C ALA A 5 5.55 1.70 -0.81
N ALA A 6 6.46 1.36 -1.73
CA ALA A 6 7.01 2.32 -2.67
C ALA A 6 5.95 2.89 -3.62
N GLN A 7 5.05 2.04 -4.14
CA GLN A 7 3.93 2.49 -4.99
C GLN A 7 2.97 3.42 -4.24
N TYR A 8 2.68 3.12 -2.97
CA TYR A 8 1.84 3.96 -2.12
C TYR A 8 2.48 5.34 -1.89
N ARG A 9 3.77 5.36 -1.51
CA ARG A 9 4.52 6.61 -1.28
C ARG A 9 4.58 7.48 -2.53
N GLN A 10 4.83 6.88 -3.70
CA GLN A 10 4.81 7.62 -4.96
C GLN A 10 3.41 8.18 -5.26
N ALA A 11 2.36 7.38 -5.08
CA ALA A 11 0.98 7.82 -5.29
C ALA A 11 0.60 9.00 -4.37
N MET A 12 1.01 8.95 -3.10
CA MET A 12 0.78 10.04 -2.14
C MET A 12 1.59 11.29 -2.50
N ALA A 13 2.86 11.13 -2.89
CA ALA A 13 3.72 12.24 -3.34
C ALA A 13 3.17 12.94 -4.59
N ASP A 14 2.55 12.19 -5.49
CA ASP A 14 1.91 12.71 -6.70
C ASP A 14 0.50 13.27 -6.46
N GLY A 15 -0.02 13.20 -5.23
CA GLY A 15 -1.41 13.58 -4.90
C GLY A 15 -2.47 12.66 -5.52
N ALA A 16 -2.07 11.49 -6.02
CA ALA A 16 -2.92 10.51 -6.68
C ALA A 16 -3.64 9.60 -5.67
N HIS A 17 -4.48 10.18 -4.81
CA HIS A 17 -5.11 9.47 -3.68
C HIS A 17 -5.98 8.26 -4.10
N ASP A 18 -6.67 8.32 -5.25
CA ASP A 18 -7.43 7.18 -5.77
C ASP A 18 -6.53 6.00 -6.16
N PHE A 19 -5.36 6.30 -6.71
CA PHE A 19 -4.37 5.29 -7.01
C PHE A 19 -3.77 4.72 -5.71
N ALA A 20 -3.48 5.57 -4.73
CA ALA A 20 -3.02 5.13 -3.40
C ALA A 20 -4.00 4.14 -2.74
N ARG A 21 -5.32 4.41 -2.79
CA ARG A 21 -6.37 3.47 -2.32
C ARG A 21 -6.35 2.14 -3.08
N THR A 22 -6.11 2.19 -4.38
CA THR A 22 -6.00 0.99 -5.23
C THR A 22 -4.80 0.15 -4.83
N VAL A 23 -3.66 0.76 -4.56
CA VAL A 23 -2.44 0.08 -4.09
C VAL A 23 -2.70 -0.64 -2.76
N VAL A 24 -3.33 0.02 -1.79
CA VAL A 24 -3.71 -0.59 -0.49
C VAL A 24 -4.66 -1.77 -0.67
N THR A 25 -5.64 -1.63 -1.56
CA THR A 25 -6.59 -2.71 -1.88
C THR A 25 -5.89 -3.90 -2.51
N ALA A 26 -4.97 -3.67 -3.45
CA ALA A 26 -4.20 -4.71 -4.12
C ALA A 26 -3.28 -5.45 -3.13
N ALA A 27 -2.56 -4.71 -2.28
CA ALA A 27 -1.71 -5.29 -1.23
C ALA A 27 -2.53 -6.16 -0.27
N THR A 28 -3.71 -5.69 0.15
CA THR A 28 -4.60 -6.46 1.03
C THR A 28 -5.05 -7.78 0.38
N GLN A 29 -5.34 -7.77 -0.92
CA GLN A 29 -5.71 -8.98 -1.65
C GLN A 29 -4.53 -9.94 -1.82
N ALA A 30 -3.35 -9.42 -2.15
CA ALA A 30 -2.13 -10.21 -2.25
C ALA A 30 -1.77 -10.87 -0.91
N ALA A 31 -1.92 -10.16 0.20
CA ALA A 31 -1.73 -10.69 1.55
C ALA A 31 -2.69 -11.84 1.85
N LYS A 32 -3.98 -11.67 1.55
CA LYS A 32 -5.00 -12.72 1.72
C LYS A 32 -4.72 -13.97 0.88
N ALA A 33 -4.10 -13.79 -0.28
CA ALA A 33 -3.71 -14.89 -1.17
C ALA A 33 -2.36 -15.53 -0.79
N GLY A 34 -1.67 -15.02 0.24
CA GLY A 34 -0.33 -15.49 0.64
C GLY A 34 0.77 -15.16 -0.37
N LEU A 35 0.54 -14.15 -1.22
CA LEU A 35 1.48 -13.72 -2.27
C LEU A 35 2.54 -12.73 -1.77
N ILE A 36 2.32 -12.13 -0.60
CA ILE A 36 3.27 -11.24 0.08
C ILE A 36 3.34 -11.58 1.56
N THR A 37 4.45 -11.23 2.21
CA THR A 37 4.69 -11.58 3.61
C THR A 37 3.94 -10.63 4.56
N PRO A 38 3.66 -11.06 5.81
CA PRO A 38 3.08 -10.18 6.82
C PRO A 38 3.89 -8.91 7.07
N GLU A 39 5.21 -8.98 6.97
CA GLU A 39 6.12 -7.83 7.16
C GLU A 39 5.94 -6.77 6.07
N GLU A 40 5.86 -7.18 4.80
CA GLU A 40 5.63 -6.28 3.66
C GLU A 40 4.30 -5.53 3.79
N VAL A 41 3.26 -6.20 4.33
CA VAL A 41 1.96 -5.58 4.59
C VAL A 41 2.02 -4.64 5.80
N ALA A 42 2.75 -5.02 6.85
CA ALA A 42 2.85 -4.23 8.07
C ALA A 42 3.48 -2.85 7.82
N GLU A 43 4.50 -2.78 6.98
CA GLU A 43 5.12 -1.52 6.57
C GLU A 43 4.13 -0.61 5.84
N LEU A 44 3.42 -1.13 4.83
CA LEU A 44 2.39 -0.38 4.12
C LEU A 44 1.27 0.10 5.06
N VAL A 45 0.83 -0.75 5.99
CA VAL A 45 -0.21 -0.38 6.96
C VAL A 45 0.26 0.74 7.89
N ALA A 46 1.54 0.77 8.27
CA ALA A 46 2.10 1.85 9.08
C ALA A 46 2.08 3.18 8.32
N GLU A 47 2.48 3.18 7.05
CA GLU A 47 2.46 4.36 6.16
C GLU A 47 1.03 4.89 5.96
N VAL A 48 0.08 4.01 5.65
CA VAL A 48 -1.34 4.39 5.46
C VAL A 48 -1.95 4.99 6.73
N LYS A 49 -1.52 4.54 7.91
CA LYS A 49 -1.98 5.10 9.19
C LYS A 49 -1.35 6.46 9.49
N ALA A 50 -0.09 6.65 9.11
CA ALA A 50 0.63 7.90 9.33
C ALA A 50 0.14 9.03 8.43
N ASP A 51 -0.15 8.70 7.16
CA ASP A 51 -0.65 9.64 6.16
C ASP A 51 -1.74 8.98 5.31
N PRO A 52 -3.01 9.00 5.74
CA PRO A 52 -4.11 8.38 5.01
C PRO A 52 -4.47 9.18 3.75
N PRO A 53 -4.86 8.51 2.65
CA PRO A 53 -5.28 9.19 1.43
C PRO A 53 -6.60 9.97 1.68
N GLN A 54 -6.58 11.26 1.39
CA GLN A 54 -7.68 12.24 1.62
C GLN A 54 -8.94 11.90 0.82
#